data_AF-A0A6B1A8S6-F1
#
_entry.id   AF-A0A6B1A8S6-F1
#
_cell.length_a   1.000
_cell.length_b   1.000
_cell.length_c   1.000
_cell.angle_alpha   90.00
_cell.angle_beta   90.00
_cell.angle_gamma   90.00
#
_symmetry.space_group_name_H-M   'P 1'
#
loop_
_entity.id
_entity.type
_entity.pdbx_description
1 polymer ?
#
loop_
_entity_poly.entity_id
_entity_poly.type
_entity_poly.pdbx_seq_one_letter_code
_entity_poly.pdbx_strand_id
1 'polypeptide(L)'
;MESAEITAVGEGLQPEAGAGDGTALREAMLDAIGELSADERDRIGSAEEPDDLANAWRDLIAERAAREREATVRSELTRDFERRARASQPRPTSGLRGGPPAAQPDSVAEWTDFIRSSDDEAHRQRRRAQFADWLARHPEA
;
A
#
# COMPACT_ATOMS: atom_id res chain seq x y z
N MET A 1 -5.73 -20.00 -11.93
CA MET A 1 -7.08 -19.46 -12.15
C MET A 1 -6.90 -18.15 -12.87
N GLU A 2 -7.13 -18.14 -14.18
CA GLU A 2 -6.97 -16.97 -15.06
C GLU A 2 -8.13 -16.00 -14.87
N SER A 3 -7.81 -14.71 -14.76
CA SER A 3 -8.79 -13.62 -14.65
C SER A 3 -9.36 -13.31 -16.03
N ALA A 4 -10.61 -13.67 -16.27
CA ALA A 4 -11.33 -13.45 -17.53
C ALA A 4 -11.90 -12.02 -17.67
N GLU A 5 -11.66 -11.11 -16.71
CA GLU A 5 -12.33 -9.81 -16.66
C GLU A 5 -11.62 -8.69 -17.43
N ILE A 6 -10.35 -8.86 -17.83
CA ILE A 6 -9.59 -7.79 -18.52
C ILE A 6 -9.83 -7.77 -20.05
N THR A 7 -10.39 -8.84 -20.62
CA THR A 7 -10.67 -8.94 -22.07
C THR A 7 -11.91 -8.13 -22.48
N ALA A 8 -12.87 -7.92 -21.57
CA ALA A 8 -14.17 -7.33 -21.90
C ALA A 8 -14.16 -5.81 -22.14
N VAL A 9 -13.11 -5.09 -21.72
CA VAL A 9 -13.01 -3.64 -21.91
C VAL A 9 -12.57 -3.28 -23.35
N GLY A 10 -11.93 -4.21 -24.07
CA GLY A 10 -11.49 -3.99 -25.44
C GLY A 10 -12.59 -4.14 -26.51
N GLU A 11 -13.59 -5.00 -26.27
CA GLU A 11 -14.64 -5.29 -27.26
C GLU A 11 -15.80 -4.28 -27.24
N GLY A 12 -15.99 -3.53 -26.14
CA GLY A 12 -17.03 -2.51 -26.01
C GLY A 12 -16.74 -1.17 -26.69
N LEU A 13 -15.54 -1.00 -27.27
CA LEU A 13 -15.09 0.21 -27.95
C LEU A 13 -14.99 0.01 -29.47
N GLN A 14 -15.92 -0.75 -30.07
CA GLN A 14 -16.04 -0.77 -31.53
C GLN A 14 -16.95 0.38 -31.97
N PRO A 15 -16.41 1.48 -32.53
CA PRO A 15 -17.24 2.57 -33.05
C PRO A 15 -18.06 2.05 -34.23
N GLU A 16 -19.39 2.10 -34.11
CA GLU A 16 -20.26 1.91 -35.27
C GLU A 16 -19.86 2.95 -36.32
N ALA A 17 -19.53 2.47 -37.52
CA ALA A 17 -18.90 3.25 -38.57
C ALA A 17 -19.74 4.49 -38.95
N GLY A 18 -19.25 5.67 -38.55
CA GLY A 18 -19.79 6.96 -38.93
C GLY A 18 -18.87 8.07 -38.43
N ALA A 19 -18.44 8.96 -39.33
CA ALA A 19 -17.39 9.94 -39.10
C ALA A 19 -17.58 10.81 -37.84
N GLY A 20 -16.49 10.96 -37.09
CA GLY A 20 -16.16 12.20 -36.43
C GLY A 20 -16.88 12.47 -35.11
N ASP A 21 -16.41 11.85 -34.04
CA ASP A 21 -16.10 12.69 -32.89
C ASP A 21 -14.99 12.05 -32.03
N GLY A 22 -13.74 12.37 -32.36
CA GLY A 22 -12.61 12.04 -31.48
C GLY A 22 -12.83 12.56 -30.05
N THR A 23 -13.67 13.59 -29.90
CA THR A 23 -14.12 14.14 -28.62
C THR A 23 -14.99 13.15 -27.84
N ALA A 24 -15.98 12.52 -28.47
CA ALA A 24 -16.85 11.55 -27.78
C ALA A 24 -16.08 10.29 -27.34
N LEU A 25 -15.14 9.83 -28.19
CA LEU A 25 -14.23 8.74 -27.83
C LEU A 25 -13.29 9.15 -26.68
N ARG A 26 -12.79 10.39 -26.69
CA ARG A 26 -11.95 10.95 -25.63
C ARG A 26 -12.69 11.07 -24.30
N GLU A 27 -13.92 11.58 -24.31
CA GLU A 27 -14.75 11.66 -23.10
C GLU A 27 -15.08 10.28 -22.53
N ALA A 28 -15.49 9.33 -23.39
CA ALA A 28 -15.73 7.95 -22.98
C ALA A 28 -14.48 7.28 -22.37
N MET A 29 -13.29 7.55 -22.92
CA MET A 29 -12.02 7.07 -22.36
C MET A 29 -11.69 7.73 -21.02
N LEU A 30 -11.88 9.06 -20.89
CA LEU A 30 -11.64 9.75 -19.63
C LEU A 30 -12.56 9.27 -18.50
N ASP A 31 -13.78 8.84 -18.83
CA ASP A 31 -14.76 8.28 -17.89
C ASP A 31 -14.53 6.78 -17.57
N ALA A 32 -13.99 5.99 -18.51
CA ALA A 32 -13.85 4.54 -18.38
C ALA A 32 -12.77 4.09 -17.38
N ILE A 33 -11.76 4.91 -17.12
CA ILE A 33 -10.73 4.64 -16.10
C ILE A 33 -10.95 5.58 -14.92
N GLY A 34 -11.35 5.04 -13.76
CA GLY A 34 -11.69 5.78 -12.52
C GLY A 34 -10.92 7.09 -12.25
N GLU A 35 -9.92 7.08 -11.36
CA GLU A 35 -9.06 8.25 -11.15
C GLU A 35 -7.83 8.19 -12.07
N LEU A 36 -7.91 8.90 -13.19
CA LEU A 36 -6.72 9.26 -13.98
C LEU A 36 -5.93 10.36 -13.26
N SER A 37 -4.61 10.23 -13.24
CA SER A 37 -3.74 11.32 -12.77
C SER A 37 -3.81 12.50 -13.74
N ALA A 38 -3.36 13.69 -13.30
CA ALA A 38 -3.30 14.87 -14.16
C ALA A 38 -2.47 14.62 -15.44
N ASP A 39 -1.35 13.90 -15.31
CA ASP A 39 -0.47 13.57 -16.43
C ASP A 39 -1.11 12.56 -17.40
N GLU A 40 -1.88 11.60 -16.87
CA GLU A 40 -2.59 10.61 -17.69
C GLU A 40 -3.74 11.28 -18.46
N ARG A 41 -4.44 12.23 -17.83
CA ARG A 41 -5.46 13.06 -18.49
C ARG A 41 -4.86 13.98 -19.54
N ASP A 42 -3.71 14.59 -19.28
CA ASP A 42 -3.02 15.48 -20.22
C ASP A 42 -2.52 14.71 -21.45
N ARG A 43 -1.96 13.51 -21.26
CA ARG A 43 -1.52 12.63 -22.37
C ARG A 43 -2.69 12.18 -23.26
N ILE A 44 -3.84 11.84 -22.68
CA ILE A 44 -5.05 11.48 -23.43
C ILE A 44 -5.68 12.73 -24.08
N GLY A 45 -5.69 13.85 -23.35
CA GLY A 45 -6.27 15.12 -23.79
C GLY A 45 -5.51 15.79 -24.92
N SER A 46 -4.21 15.52 -25.06
CA SER A 46 -3.34 16.04 -26.12
C SER A 46 -3.33 15.21 -27.41
N ALA A 47 -3.95 14.02 -27.42
CA ALA A 47 -4.02 13.18 -28.62
C ALA A 47 -5.12 13.68 -29.58
N GLU A 48 -4.73 14.32 -30.69
CA GLU A 48 -5.66 14.97 -31.63
C GLU A 48 -6.35 13.97 -32.58
N GLU A 49 -5.66 12.90 -32.97
CA GLU A 49 -6.20 11.88 -33.86
C GLU A 49 -6.75 10.67 -33.09
N PRO A 50 -7.79 9.99 -33.61
CA PRO A 50 -8.35 8.78 -32.98
C PRO A 50 -7.32 7.66 -32.79
N ASP A 51 -6.38 7.50 -33.72
CA ASP A 51 -5.34 6.47 -33.64
C ASP A 51 -4.31 6.78 -32.55
N ASP A 52 -3.93 8.06 -32.40
CA ASP A 52 -3.06 8.53 -31.32
C ASP A 52 -3.72 8.34 -29.96
N LEU A 53 -5.02 8.63 -29.87
CA LEU A 53 -5.82 8.41 -28.67
C LEU A 53 -5.87 6.92 -28.30
N ALA A 54 -6.08 6.05 -29.29
CA ALA A 54 -6.07 4.60 -29.09
C ALA A 54 -4.69 4.06 -28.69
N ASN A 55 -3.60 4.63 -29.23
CA ASN A 55 -2.23 4.29 -28.84
C ASN A 55 -1.94 4.74 -27.39
N ALA A 56 -2.25 6.00 -27.05
CA ALA A 56 -2.06 6.55 -25.71
C ALA A 56 -2.84 5.74 -24.65
N TRP A 57 -4.04 5.28 -25.00
CA TRP A 57 -4.86 4.42 -24.14
C TRP A 57 -4.26 3.04 -23.93
N ARG A 58 -3.79 2.38 -25.01
CA ARG A 58 -3.12 1.07 -24.93
C ARG A 58 -1.85 1.15 -24.08
N ASP A 59 -1.06 2.20 -24.26
CA ASP A 59 0.16 2.44 -23.49
C ASP A 59 -0.16 2.65 -22.01
N LEU A 60 -1.20 3.43 -21.69
CA LEU A 60 -1.62 3.67 -20.31
C LEU A 60 -2.03 2.37 -19.60
N ILE A 61 -2.81 1.51 -20.27
CA ILE A 61 -3.22 0.21 -19.72
C ILE A 61 -1.99 -0.69 -19.50
N ALA A 62 -1.07 -0.71 -20.47
CA ALA A 62 0.15 -1.50 -20.37
C ALA A 62 1.06 -1.04 -19.21
N GLU A 63 1.22 0.27 -19.03
CA GLU A 63 1.97 0.87 -17.93
C GLU A 63 1.35 0.52 -16.57
N ARG A 64 0.03 0.62 -16.43
CA ARG A 64 -0.66 0.29 -15.18
C ARG A 64 -0.53 -1.19 -14.84
N ALA A 65 -0.73 -2.07 -15.82
CA ALA A 65 -0.50 -3.50 -15.64
C ALA A 65 0.96 -3.80 -15.24
N ALA A 66 1.93 -3.04 -15.76
CA ALA A 66 3.33 -3.16 -15.35
C ALA A 66 3.55 -2.70 -13.90
N ARG A 67 2.99 -1.55 -13.49
CA ARG A 67 3.07 -1.04 -12.11
C ARG A 67 2.42 -2.01 -11.10
N GLU A 68 1.28 -2.61 -11.45
CA GLU A 68 0.61 -3.60 -10.61
C GLU A 68 1.45 -4.87 -10.42
N ARG A 69 2.03 -5.41 -11.50
CA ARG A 69 2.95 -6.55 -11.41
C ARG A 69 4.18 -6.20 -10.57
N GLU A 70 4.75 -5.01 -10.75
CA GLU A 70 5.89 -4.55 -9.96
C GLU A 70 5.56 -4.42 -8.47
N ALA A 71 4.39 -3.86 -8.14
CA ALA A 71 3.92 -3.74 -6.76
C ALA A 71 3.73 -5.11 -6.10
N THR A 72 3.15 -6.07 -6.83
CA THR A 72 3.01 -7.46 -6.38
C THR A 72 4.37 -8.10 -6.12
N VAL A 73 5.28 -8.05 -7.11
CA VAL A 73 6.64 -8.62 -6.97
C VAL A 73 7.38 -7.98 -5.79
N ARG A 74 7.29 -6.65 -5.62
CA ARG A 74 7.89 -5.95 -4.49
C ARG A 74 7.30 -6.42 -3.15
N SER A 75 5.98 -6.60 -3.05
CA SER A 75 5.33 -7.10 -1.83
C SER A 75 5.82 -8.51 -1.49
N GLU A 76 5.93 -9.39 -2.49
CA GLU A 76 6.44 -10.75 -2.32
C GLU A 76 7.90 -10.75 -1.85
N LEU A 77 8.75 -9.95 -2.48
CA LEU A 77 10.15 -9.81 -2.09
C LEU A 77 10.29 -9.31 -0.64
N THR A 78 9.52 -8.29 -0.25
CA THR A 78 9.53 -7.78 1.13
C THR A 78 9.13 -8.88 2.12
N ARG A 79 8.06 -9.63 1.85
CA ARG A 79 7.65 -10.76 2.71
C ARG A 79 8.72 -11.87 2.78
N ASP A 80 9.39 -12.14 1.67
CA ASP A 80 10.44 -13.15 1.62
C ASP A 80 11.68 -12.70 2.41
N PHE A 81 12.08 -11.42 2.29
CA PHE A 81 13.13 -10.84 3.11
C PHE A 81 12.79 -10.87 4.59
N GLU A 82 11.58 -10.48 4.99
CA GLU A 82 11.12 -10.56 6.38
C GLU A 82 11.14 -12.00 6.91
N ARG A 83 10.72 -12.96 6.07
CA ARG A 83 10.74 -14.39 6.42
C ARG A 83 12.16 -14.88 6.67
N ARG A 84 13.10 -14.55 5.79
CA ARG A 84 14.52 -14.91 5.95
C ARG A 84 15.15 -14.22 7.14
N ALA A 85 14.86 -12.94 7.35
CA ALA A 85 15.32 -12.19 8.51
C ALA A 85 14.88 -12.86 9.82
N ARG A 86 13.59 -13.25 9.94
CA ARG A 86 13.08 -14.01 11.10
C ARG A 86 13.75 -15.37 11.27
N ALA A 87 14.00 -16.11 10.17
CA ALA A 87 14.67 -17.41 10.23
C ALA A 87 16.15 -17.31 10.65
N SER A 88 16.81 -16.19 10.35
CA SER A 88 18.20 -15.91 10.73
C SER A 88 18.37 -15.32 12.13
N GLN A 89 17.27 -14.94 12.80
CA GLN A 89 17.37 -14.42 14.16
C GLN A 89 17.83 -15.54 15.10
N PRO A 90 18.88 -15.32 15.90
CA PRO A 90 19.27 -16.27 16.94
C PRO A 90 18.05 -16.47 17.84
N ARG A 91 17.65 -17.73 18.03
CA ARG A 91 16.58 -18.07 18.97
C ARG A 91 16.89 -17.35 20.29
N PRO A 92 15.94 -16.59 20.87
CA PRO A 92 16.19 -15.92 22.13
C PRO A 92 16.69 -16.96 23.12
N THR A 93 17.94 -16.82 23.55
CA THR A 93 18.50 -17.61 24.62
C THR A 93 17.70 -17.27 25.86
N SER A 94 16.72 -18.11 26.16
CA SER A 94 15.96 -18.16 27.41
C SER A 94 16.91 -18.50 28.56
N GLY A 95 17.82 -17.58 28.87
CA GLY A 95 18.97 -17.81 29.72
C GLY A 95 19.55 -16.51 30.29
N LEU A 96 18.70 -15.54 30.64
CA LEU A 96 19.04 -14.49 31.60
C LEU A 96 17.87 -14.32 32.56
N ARG A 97 17.77 -15.23 33.55
CA ARG A 97 17.16 -14.89 34.84
C ARG A 97 18.27 -14.34 35.72
N GLY A 98 18.02 -13.20 36.35
CA GLY A 98 18.78 -12.83 37.54
C GLY A 98 19.05 -11.36 37.78
N GLY A 99 18.55 -10.43 36.98
CA GLY A 99 18.27 -9.08 37.47
C GLY A 99 16.80 -9.04 37.90
N PRO A 100 16.44 -8.56 39.11
CA PRO A 100 15.03 -8.31 39.40
C PRO A 100 14.49 -7.41 38.28
N PRO A 101 13.32 -7.73 37.69
CA PRO A 101 12.71 -6.80 36.75
C PRO A 101 12.62 -5.47 37.47
N ALA A 102 13.09 -4.40 36.83
CA ALA A 102 12.74 -3.05 37.28
C ALA A 102 11.22 -3.08 37.52
N ALA A 103 10.79 -2.69 38.72
CA ALA A 103 9.40 -2.79 39.13
C ALA A 103 8.53 -2.24 37.99
N GLN A 104 7.65 -3.08 37.46
CA GLN A 104 6.76 -2.65 36.39
C GLN A 104 5.79 -1.64 36.99
N PRO A 105 5.56 -0.50 36.32
CA PRO A 105 4.57 0.48 36.77
C PRO A 105 3.21 -0.20 36.97
N ASP A 106 2.58 0.04 38.11
CA ASP A 106 1.33 -0.62 38.49
C ASP A 106 0.10 0.30 38.36
N SER A 107 0.30 1.55 37.95
CA SER A 107 -0.74 2.54 37.73
C SER A 107 -0.52 3.36 36.45
N VAL A 108 -1.59 3.94 35.90
CA VAL A 108 -1.54 4.80 34.72
C VAL A 108 -0.61 6.02 34.93
N ALA A 109 -0.60 6.58 36.15
CA ALA A 109 0.26 7.70 36.51
C ALA A 109 1.75 7.31 36.41
N GLU A 110 2.13 6.17 37.01
CA GLU A 110 3.50 5.67 36.94
C GLU A 110 3.91 5.28 35.51
N TRP A 111 3.00 4.71 34.70
CA TRP A 111 3.25 4.43 33.29
C TRP A 111 3.53 5.70 32.48
N THR A 112 2.79 6.77 32.75
CA THR A 112 2.95 8.06 32.07
C THR A 112 4.31 8.68 32.39
N ASP A 113 4.71 8.67 33.67
CA ASP A 113 6.02 9.15 34.10
C ASP A 113 7.16 8.26 33.60
N PHE A 114 6.94 6.94 33.58
CA PHE A 114 7.89 6.00 33.01
C PHE A 114 8.10 6.24 31.51
N ILE A 115 7.06 6.53 30.73
CA ILE A 115 7.22 6.88 29.31
C ILE A 115 7.98 8.22 29.17
N ARG A 116 7.66 9.23 29.99
CA ARG A 116 8.29 10.56 29.93
C ARG A 116 9.74 10.57 30.36
N SER A 117 10.17 9.67 31.24
CA SER A 117 11.55 9.56 31.73
C SER A 117 12.59 9.16 30.67
N SER A 118 12.17 8.89 29.42
CA SER A 118 13.07 8.53 28.32
C SER A 118 13.18 9.65 27.30
N ASP A 119 14.39 10.15 27.07
CA ASP A 119 14.68 11.18 26.06
C ASP A 119 14.70 10.60 24.63
N ASP A 120 14.81 9.28 24.49
CA ASP A 120 14.87 8.57 23.22
C ASP A 120 13.47 8.20 22.71
N GLU A 121 13.10 8.67 21.51
CA GLU A 121 11.78 8.40 20.93
C GLU A 121 11.54 6.91 20.67
N ALA A 122 12.55 6.14 20.27
CA ALA A 122 12.40 4.71 20.03
C ALA A 122 12.15 3.93 21.33
N HIS A 123 12.70 4.38 22.46
CA HIS A 123 12.39 3.85 23.79
C HIS A 123 11.00 4.29 24.27
N ARG A 124 10.59 5.53 24.00
CA ARG A 124 9.22 5.99 24.29
C ARG A 124 8.17 5.19 23.52
N GLN A 125 8.39 4.91 22.24
CA GLN A 125 7.50 4.06 21.44
C GLN A 125 7.41 2.63 22.00
N ARG A 126 8.54 2.05 22.41
CA ARG A 126 8.56 0.74 23.07
C ARG A 126 7.79 0.73 24.39
N ARG A 127 7.95 1.74 25.23
CA ARG A 127 7.20 1.88 26.50
C ARG A 127 5.70 2.12 26.26
N ARG A 128 5.32 2.89 25.24
CA ARG A 128 3.91 3.07 24.83
C ARG A 128 3.27 1.75 24.39
N ALA A 129 4.00 0.92 23.65
CA ALA A 129 3.50 -0.40 23.25
C ALA A 129 3.28 -1.32 24.47
N GLN A 130 4.19 -1.29 25.45
CA GLN A 130 4.04 -2.04 26.70
C GLN A 130 2.88 -1.52 27.55
N PHE A 131 2.69 -0.20 27.60
CA PHE A 131 1.56 0.41 28.30
C PHE A 131 0.21 0.02 27.67
N ALA A 132 0.11 -0.02 26.34
CA ALA A 132 -1.10 -0.46 25.66
C ALA A 132 -1.44 -1.94 25.96
N ASP A 133 -0.43 -2.81 25.99
CA ASP A 133 -0.58 -4.22 26.37
C ASP A 133 -0.92 -4.40 27.87
N TRP A 134 -0.46 -3.49 28.73
CA TRP A 134 -0.86 -3.44 30.13
C TRP A 134 -2.32 -3.01 30.29
N LEU A 135 -2.76 -1.92 29.63
CA LEU A 135 -4.16 -1.47 29.65
C LEU A 135 -5.14 -2.54 29.14
N ALA A 136 -4.74 -3.31 28.12
CA ALA A 136 -5.56 -4.41 27.60
C ALA A 136 -5.80 -5.53 28.65
N ARG A 137 -4.90 -5.67 29.62
CA ARG A 137 -4.98 -6.67 30.70
C ARG A 137 -5.54 -6.11 32.01
N HIS A 138 -5.57 -4.79 32.16
CA HIS A 138 -6.04 -4.06 33.33
C HIS A 138 -7.06 -2.98 32.93
N PRO A 139 -8.23 -3.36 32.37
CA PRO A 139 -9.24 -2.40 31.90
C PRO A 139 -9.85 -1.53 33.02
N GLU A 140 -9.67 -1.91 34.28
CA GLU A 140 -10.11 -1.19 35.48
C GLU A 140 -9.17 -0.08 35.95
N ALA A 141 -7.96 0.01 35.37
CA ALA A 141 -6.91 0.94 35.77
C ALA A 141 -6.95 2.28 35.00
#